data_AF-A0A314YF48-F1
#
_entry.id   AF-A0A314YF48-F1
#
_cell.length_a   1.000
_cell.length_b   1.000
_cell.length_c   1.000
_cell.angle_alpha   90.00
_cell.angle_beta   90.00
_cell.angle_gamma   90.00
#
_symmetry.space_group_name_H-M   'P 1'
#
loop_
_entity.id
_entity.type
_entity.pdbx_description
1 polymer ?
#
loop_
_entity_poly.entity_id
_entity_poly.type
_entity_poly.pdbx_seq_one_letter_code
_entity_poly.pdbx_strand_id
1 'polypeptide(L)'
;MAARPFMDAPVSINNKTATGILQYKGIPNTVQPVLPQLLALNNTAFALSFNAKLRSLNTAQFPASVPLKVDRHLFYTIGLGINQCTTCLNGTQLIASLNNITFVMPQGSIYHRFPRLPSNTFQLHGCTTQCQTWH
;
A
#
# COMPACT_ATOMS: atom_id res chain seq x y z
N MET A 1 0.46 -3.32 -23.67
CA MET A 1 0.89 -3.17 -22.25
C MET A 1 0.25 -4.26 -21.41
N ALA A 2 0.94 -4.78 -20.40
CA ALA A 2 0.37 -5.72 -19.45
C ALA A 2 1.00 -5.53 -18.06
N ALA A 3 0.24 -5.80 -17.00
CA ALA A 3 0.68 -5.71 -15.61
C ALA A 3 0.04 -6.84 -14.79
N ARG A 4 0.80 -7.38 -13.83
CA ARG A 4 0.32 -8.39 -12.88
C ARG A 4 0.95 -8.14 -11.50
N PRO A 5 0.32 -8.58 -10.40
CA PRO A 5 0.87 -8.37 -9.07
C PRO A 5 2.22 -9.08 -8.89
N PHE A 6 3.12 -8.48 -8.11
CA PHE A 6 4.30 -9.15 -7.57
C PHE A 6 3.95 -9.82 -6.25
N MET A 7 4.52 -11.00 -5.98
CA MET A 7 4.24 -11.77 -4.78
C MET A 7 5.41 -12.66 -4.38
N ASP A 8 5.96 -12.38 -3.20
CA ASP A 8 7.05 -13.10 -2.54
C ASP A 8 6.64 -13.71 -1.18
N ALA A 9 5.39 -13.49 -0.76
CA ALA A 9 4.81 -14.06 0.45
C ALA A 9 3.79 -15.17 0.12
N PRO A 10 3.60 -16.18 0.99
CA PRO A 10 2.66 -17.27 0.76
C PRO A 10 1.22 -16.85 1.14
N VAL A 11 0.68 -15.83 0.46
CA VAL A 11 -0.67 -15.32 0.69
C VAL A 11 -1.49 -15.45 -0.58
N SER A 12 -2.76 -15.84 -0.46
CA SER A 12 -3.67 -15.91 -1.59
C SER A 12 -3.92 -14.51 -2.16
N ILE A 13 -3.48 -14.29 -3.40
CA ILE A 13 -3.73 -13.05 -4.14
C ILE A 13 -4.49 -13.32 -5.43
N ASN A 14 -5.14 -12.29 -5.95
CA ASN A 14 -5.76 -12.35 -7.26
C ASN A 14 -4.68 -12.31 -8.36
N ASN A 15 -4.36 -13.47 -8.93
CA ASN A 15 -3.36 -13.62 -10.00
C ASN A 15 -3.91 -13.28 -11.40
N LYS A 16 -4.66 -12.18 -11.52
CA LYS A 16 -5.15 -11.69 -12.81
C LYS A 16 -4.16 -10.71 -13.43
N THR A 17 -4.01 -10.81 -14.75
CA THR A 17 -3.19 -9.89 -15.55
C THR A 17 -4.10 -8.80 -16.12
N ALA A 18 -3.76 -7.54 -15.85
CA ALA A 18 -4.35 -6.39 -16.50
C ALA A 18 -3.64 -6.16 -17.84
N THR A 19 -4.39 -5.90 -18.91
CA THR A 19 -3.84 -5.61 -20.24
C THR A 19 -4.35 -4.26 -20.75
N GLY A 20 -3.55 -3.59 -21.57
CA GLY A 20 -3.90 -2.35 -22.23
C GLY A 20 -3.32 -2.31 -23.63
N ILE A 21 -4.06 -1.74 -24.58
CA ILE A 21 -3.65 -1.64 -25.98
C ILE A 21 -3.06 -0.24 -26.20
N LEU A 22 -1.85 -0.18 -26.75
CA LEU A 22 -1.26 1.06 -27.24
C LEU A 22 -1.51 1.11 -28.75
N GLN A 23 -2.32 2.06 -29.21
CA GLN A 23 -2.67 2.23 -30.61
C GLN A 23 -2.05 3.52 -31.17
N TYR A 24 -1.27 3.39 -32.24
CA TYR A 24 -0.73 4.54 -32.95
C TYR A 24 -1.74 5.12 -33.92
N LYS A 25 -1.82 6.44 -33.99
CA LYS A 25 -2.66 7.14 -34.96
C LYS A 25 -2.17 6.83 -36.38
N GLY A 26 -3.09 6.49 -37.27
CA GLY A 26 -2.80 6.17 -38.67
C GLY A 26 -2.50 4.69 -38.95
N ILE A 27 -2.48 3.83 -37.93
CA ILE A 27 -2.35 2.38 -38.09
C ILE A 27 -3.74 1.74 -38.10
N PRO A 28 -4.04 0.86 -39.07
CA PRO A 28 -5.35 0.22 -39.16
C PRO A 28 -5.58 -0.73 -37.97
N ASN A 29 -6.85 -0.87 -37.56
CA ASN A 29 -7.28 -1.73 -36.46
C ASN A 29 -7.07 -3.23 -36.72
N THR A 30 -6.63 -3.60 -37.94
CA THR A 30 -6.28 -4.96 -38.33
C THR A 30 -4.93 -5.40 -37.76
N VAL A 31 -4.08 -4.47 -37.33
CA VAL A 31 -2.80 -4.80 -36.71
C VAL A 31 -3.03 -5.33 -35.29
N GLN A 32 -2.63 -6.58 -35.08
CA GLN A 32 -2.82 -7.24 -33.78
C GLN A 32 -1.83 -6.69 -32.73
N PRO A 33 -2.30 -6.29 -31.54
CA PRO A 33 -1.42 -5.84 -30.47
C PRO A 33 -0.52 -6.98 -29.97
N VAL A 34 0.76 -6.65 -29.72
CA VAL A 34 1.71 -7.60 -29.13
C VAL A 34 1.59 -7.58 -27.61
N LEU A 35 1.42 -8.77 -27.02
CA LEU A 35 1.45 -8.93 -25.56
C LEU A 35 2.91 -8.98 -25.08
N PRO A 36 3.34 -8.11 -24.15
CA PRO A 36 4.69 -8.16 -23.61
C PRO A 36 4.89 -9.39 -22.71
N GLN A 37 6.11 -9.89 -22.67
CA GLN A 37 6.48 -10.98 -21.76
C GLN A 37 6.54 -10.47 -20.32
N LEU A 38 5.79 -11.12 -19.42
CA LEU A 38 5.78 -10.81 -18.00
C LEU A 38 6.71 -11.75 -17.22
N LEU A 39 7.56 -11.18 -16.37
CA LEU A 39 8.44 -11.93 -15.46
C LEU A 39 7.64 -12.67 -14.39
N ALA A 40 8.16 -13.80 -13.90
CA ALA A 40 7.55 -14.60 -12.84
C ALA A 40 7.08 -13.74 -11.64
N LEU A 41 5.97 -14.15 -11.02
CA LEU A 41 5.31 -13.38 -9.95
C LEU A 41 6.23 -13.13 -8.74
N ASN A 42 7.12 -14.07 -8.47
CA ASN A 42 8.06 -14.08 -7.35
C ASN A 42 9.49 -13.67 -7.76
N ASN A 43 9.64 -12.91 -8.85
CA ASN A 43 10.95 -12.44 -9.29
C ASN A 43 11.45 -11.26 -8.43
N THR A 44 11.94 -11.55 -7.23
CA THR A 44 12.45 -10.57 -6.27
C THR A 44 13.66 -9.81 -6.80
N ALA A 45 14.54 -10.46 -7.57
CA ALA A 45 15.72 -9.83 -8.14
C ALA A 45 15.35 -8.66 -9.08
N PHE A 46 14.34 -8.86 -9.94
CA PHE A 46 13.85 -7.80 -10.81
C PHE A 46 13.21 -6.66 -10.00
N ALA A 47 12.34 -6.98 -9.05
CA ALA A 47 11.66 -5.99 -8.21
C ALA A 47 12.67 -5.10 -7.45
N LEU A 48 13.69 -5.69 -6.84
CA LEU A 48 14.77 -4.97 -6.17
C LEU A 48 15.58 -4.10 -7.15
N SER A 49 15.91 -4.64 -8.33
CA SER A 49 16.66 -3.89 -9.35
C SER A 49 15.91 -2.68 -9.89
N PHE A 50 14.58 -2.77 -10.00
CA PHE A 50 13.72 -1.66 -10.41
C PHE A 50 13.61 -0.62 -9.29
N ASN A 51 13.35 -1.05 -8.05
CA ASN A 51 13.27 -0.16 -6.90
C ASN A 51 14.56 0.64 -6.67
N ALA A 52 15.73 0.04 -6.90
CA ALA A 52 17.02 0.71 -6.77
C ALA A 52 17.24 1.87 -7.76
N LYS A 53 16.44 1.95 -8.84
CA LYS A 53 16.52 3.01 -9.85
C LYS A 53 15.64 4.22 -9.54
N LEU A 54 14.75 4.13 -8.55
CA LEU A 54 13.87 5.24 -8.16
C LEU A 54 14.71 6.34 -7.51
N ARG A 55 14.81 7.50 -8.17
CA ARG A 55 15.53 8.68 -7.69
C ARG A 55 14.76 9.94 -8.06
N SER A 56 14.82 10.96 -7.20
CA SER A 56 14.31 12.29 -7.55
C SER A 56 15.19 12.92 -8.64
N LEU A 57 14.56 13.70 -9.53
CA LEU A 57 15.23 14.36 -10.65
C LEU A 57 16.29 15.39 -10.18
N ASN A 58 15.98 16.14 -9.12
CA ASN A 58 16.86 17.13 -8.49
C ASN A 58 17.56 18.10 -9.47
N THR A 59 16.79 18.90 -10.19
CA THR A 59 17.30 19.95 -11.09
C THR A 59 17.00 21.34 -10.53
N ALA A 60 17.57 22.40 -11.10
CA ALA A 60 17.29 23.77 -10.67
C ALA A 60 15.80 24.15 -10.78
N GLN A 61 15.09 23.59 -11.76
CA GLN A 61 13.64 23.80 -11.93
C GLN A 61 12.80 22.87 -11.04
N PHE A 62 13.34 21.70 -10.67
CA PHE A 62 12.67 20.69 -9.83
C PHE A 62 13.61 20.23 -8.69
N PRO A 63 13.85 21.09 -7.68
CA PRO A 63 14.79 20.80 -6.61
C PRO A 63 14.23 19.74 -5.66
N ALA A 64 15.10 18.84 -5.18
CA ALA A 64 14.76 17.84 -4.18
C ALA A 64 15.16 18.33 -2.77
N SER A 65 14.20 18.79 -1.98
CA SER A 65 14.42 19.21 -0.59
C SER A 65 14.36 18.02 0.36
N VAL A 66 15.52 17.51 0.78
CA VAL A 66 15.62 16.40 1.73
C VAL A 66 15.85 16.93 3.15
N PRO A 67 15.05 16.53 4.16
CA PRO A 67 15.28 16.90 5.55
C PRO A 67 16.65 16.40 6.05
N LEU A 68 17.51 17.31 6.51
CA LEU A 68 18.85 16.97 7.01
C LEU A 68 18.90 16.70 8.52
N LYS A 69 17.91 17.21 9.26
CA LYS A 69 17.76 17.01 10.69
C LYS A 69 16.57 16.11 10.96
N VAL A 70 16.81 15.02 11.69
CA VAL A 70 15.77 14.08 12.11
C VAL A 70 15.41 14.38 13.57
N ASP A 71 14.16 14.78 13.82
CA ASP A 71 13.70 15.06 15.18
C ASP A 71 13.19 13.79 15.91
N ARG A 72 12.66 12.82 15.16
CA ARG A 72 12.08 11.58 15.70
C ARG A 72 12.42 10.39 14.79
N HIS A 73 12.86 9.31 15.42
CA HIS A 73 13.06 8.02 14.75
C HIS A 73 11.85 7.13 15.03
N LEU A 74 11.25 6.59 13.97
CA LEU A 74 10.10 5.70 14.04
C LEU A 74 10.51 4.36 13.45
N PHE A 75 10.18 3.28 14.15
CA PHE A 75 10.36 1.92 13.68
C PHE A 75 8.99 1.27 13.57
N TYR A 76 8.68 0.73 12.38
CA TYR A 76 7.39 0.11 12.08
C TYR A 76 7.61 -1.33 11.63
N THR A 77 7.04 -2.28 12.37
CA THR A 77 6.87 -3.64 11.91
C THR A 77 5.52 -3.77 11.22
N ILE A 78 5.53 -4.30 9.99
CA ILE A 78 4.31 -4.54 9.22
C ILE A 78 4.03 -6.04 9.30
N GLY A 79 2.88 -6.41 9.85
CA GLY A 79 2.47 -7.80 10.04
C GLY A 79 1.17 -8.13 9.32
N LEU A 80 1.07 -9.36 8.83
CA LEU A 80 -0.17 -9.96 8.34
C LEU A 80 -0.58 -11.08 9.30
N GLY A 81 -1.87 -11.17 9.61
CA GLY A 81 -2.43 -12.18 10.50
C GLY A 81 -3.80 -12.68 10.04
N ILE A 82 -4.33 -13.66 10.75
CA ILE A 82 -5.65 -14.25 10.49
C ILE A 82 -6.46 -14.20 11.79
N ASN A 83 -7.63 -13.56 11.72
CA ASN A 83 -8.62 -13.59 12.80
C ASN A 83 -9.79 -14.49 12.42
N GLN A 84 -10.37 -15.16 13.42
CA GLN A 84 -11.62 -15.88 13.25
C GLN A 84 -12.77 -14.89 13.05
N CYS A 85 -13.63 -15.14 12.08
CA CYS A 85 -14.76 -14.29 11.75
C CYS A 85 -15.93 -15.14 11.24
N THR A 86 -17.04 -15.13 11.97
CA THR A 86 -18.21 -15.96 11.67
C THR A 86 -18.96 -15.55 10.40
N THR A 87 -18.89 -14.28 10.03
CA THR A 87 -19.59 -13.71 8.86
C THR A 87 -18.71 -13.63 7.60
N CYS A 88 -17.42 -14.00 7.71
CA CYS A 88 -16.46 -13.89 6.63
C CYS A 88 -16.43 -15.15 5.75
N LEU A 89 -15.98 -14.98 4.49
CA LEU A 89 -15.70 -16.10 3.60
C LEU A 89 -14.70 -17.07 4.25
N ASN A 90 -15.05 -18.35 4.32
CA ASN A 90 -14.25 -19.41 4.95
C ASN A 90 -13.94 -19.19 6.44
N GLY A 91 -14.80 -18.47 7.18
CA GLY A 91 -14.72 -18.36 8.65
C GLY A 91 -13.51 -17.56 9.17
N THR A 92 -12.72 -16.97 8.28
CA THR A 92 -11.47 -16.29 8.61
C THR A 92 -11.38 -14.94 7.93
N GLN A 93 -10.70 -14.01 8.59
CA GLN A 93 -10.47 -12.65 8.10
C GLN A 93 -8.97 -12.35 8.14
N LEU A 94 -8.42 -11.92 7.01
CA LEU A 94 -7.06 -11.39 6.97
C LEU A 94 -7.01 -10.04 7.69
N ILE A 95 -6.07 -9.90 8.61
CA ILE A 95 -5.81 -8.65 9.32
C ILE A 95 -4.38 -8.18 9.03
N ALA A 96 -4.19 -6.87 9.03
CA ALA A 96 -2.87 -6.26 8.95
C ALA A 96 -2.61 -5.42 10.19
N SER A 97 -1.36 -5.37 10.64
CA SER A 97 -0.94 -4.62 11.82
C SER A 97 0.32 -3.80 11.55
N LEU A 98 0.42 -2.69 12.28
CA LEU A 98 1.63 -1.89 12.41
C LEU A 98 2.05 -1.93 13.88
N ASN A 99 3.28 -2.38 14.18
CA ASN A 99 3.77 -2.53 15.56
C ASN A 99 2.83 -3.37 16.45
N ASN A 100 2.25 -4.45 15.90
CA ASN A 100 1.26 -5.30 16.55
C ASN A 100 -0.06 -4.60 16.94
N ILE A 101 -0.37 -3.47 16.29
CA ILE A 101 -1.66 -2.76 16.44
C ILE A 101 -2.42 -2.85 15.12
N THR A 102 -3.64 -3.38 15.18
CA THR A 102 -4.57 -3.42 14.04
C THR A 102 -5.42 -2.16 14.01
N PHE A 103 -5.60 -1.55 12.84
CA PHE A 103 -6.42 -0.35 12.71
C PHE A 103 -7.89 -0.72 12.51
N VAL A 104 -8.76 -0.24 13.41
CA VAL A 104 -10.22 -0.34 13.28
C VAL A 104 -10.76 1.02 12.92
N MET A 105 -11.53 1.10 11.83
CA MET A 105 -12.11 2.37 11.37
C MET A 105 -13.10 2.91 12.42
N PRO A 106 -12.90 4.14 12.94
CA PRO A 106 -13.81 4.73 13.91
C PRO A 106 -15.13 5.16 13.26
N GLN A 107 -16.19 5.27 14.08
CA GLN A 107 -17.49 5.83 13.67
C GLN A 107 -17.37 7.36 13.59
N GLY A 108 -17.15 7.87 12.38
CA GLY A 108 -16.93 9.29 12.10
C GLY A 108 -15.47 9.63 11.74
N SER A 109 -15.25 10.81 11.15
CA SER A 109 -13.90 11.19 10.72
C SER A 109 -12.98 11.39 11.93
N ILE A 110 -11.73 10.91 11.84
CA ILE A 110 -10.69 11.25 12.82
C ILE A 110 -10.44 12.76 12.88
N TYR A 111 -10.62 13.48 11.77
CA TYR A 111 -10.40 14.93 11.68
C TYR A 111 -11.26 15.71 12.69
N HIS A 112 -12.58 15.45 12.73
CA HIS A 112 -13.48 16.11 13.68
C HIS A 112 -13.27 15.74 15.15
N ARG A 113 -12.44 14.72 15.44
CA ARG A 113 -12.19 14.22 16.79
C ARG A 113 -10.91 14.77 17.43
N PHE A 114 -10.07 15.45 16.65
CA PHE A 114 -8.93 16.21 17.17
C PHE A 114 -9.23 17.71 17.16
N PRO A 115 -9.67 18.32 18.28
CA PRO A 115 -9.60 19.78 18.41
C PRO A 115 -8.13 20.19 18.29
N ARG A 116 -7.84 21.28 17.56
CA ARG A 116 -6.49 21.78 17.24
C ARG A 116 -5.54 21.64 18.45
N LEU A 117 -4.78 20.55 18.50
CA LEU A 117 -3.71 20.39 19.46
C LEU A 117 -2.56 21.30 19.01
N PRO A 118 -1.85 21.98 19.95
CA PRO A 118 -0.66 22.75 19.61
C PRO A 118 0.37 21.87 18.89
N SER A 119 1.13 22.46 17.97
CA SER A 119 1.91 21.84 16.87
C SER A 119 2.88 20.68 17.20
N ASN A 120 2.99 20.23 18.45
CA ASN A 120 3.93 19.20 18.89
C ASN A 120 3.28 17.96 19.55
N THR A 121 1.95 17.82 19.49
CA THR A 121 1.25 16.71 20.16
C THR A 121 0.59 15.77 19.14
N PHE A 122 1.30 14.72 18.73
CA PHE A 122 0.72 13.60 17.98
C PHE A 122 0.30 12.52 18.98
N GLN A 123 -0.92 12.61 19.50
CA GLN A 123 -1.51 11.55 20.34
C GLN A 123 -2.29 10.60 19.44
N LEU A 124 -1.65 9.53 18.98
CA LEU A 124 -2.38 8.34 18.55
C LEU A 124 -2.92 7.68 19.81
N HIS A 125 -4.11 8.09 20.26
CA HIS A 125 -4.91 7.21 21.11
C HIS A 125 -5.30 6.01 20.25
N GLY A 126 -4.48 4.97 20.28
CA GLY A 126 -4.92 3.64 19.94
C GLY A 126 -6.07 3.32 20.89
N CYS A 127 -7.30 3.24 20.37
CA CYS A 127 -8.39 2.59 21.07
C CYS A 127 -8.11 1.09 21.09
N THR A 128 -7.09 0.69 21.85
CA THR A 128 -6.96 -0.67 22.34
C THR A 128 -7.89 -0.79 23.53
N THR A 129 -8.90 -1.63 23.38
CA THR A 129 -9.77 -2.19 24.42
C THR A 129 -10.64 -1.21 25.21
N GLN A 130 -11.84 -0.94 24.65
CA GLN A 130 -13.15 -0.73 25.29
C GLN A 130 -13.93 0.38 24.58
N CYS A 131 -14.51 0.07 23.41
CA CYS A 131 -15.76 0.72 23.04
C CYS A 131 -16.87 0.10 23.89
N GLN A 132 -16.97 0.54 25.14
CA GLN A 132 -18.23 0.38 25.87
C GLN A 132 -19.31 1.09 25.06
N THR A 133 -20.35 0.33 24.73
CA THR A 133 -21.66 0.82 24.36
C THR A 133 -22.07 1.94 25.29
N TRP A 134 -22.09 3.17 24.78
CA TRP A 134 -22.92 4.22 25.36
C TRP A 134 -24.26 4.15 24.64
N HIS A 135 -25.32 4.05 25.45
CA HIS A 135 -26.72 3.90 25.07
C HIS A 135 -27.19 4.82 23.95
#